data_AF-A0A9P9FT67-F1
#
_entry.id   AF-A0A9P9FT67-F1
#
_cell.length_a   1.000
_cell.length_b   1.000
_cell.length_c   1.000
_cell.angle_alpha   90.00
_cell.angle_beta   90.00
_cell.angle_gamma   90.00
#
_symmetry.space_group_name_H-M   'P 1'
#
loop_
_entity.id
_entity.type
_entity.pdbx_description
1 polymer ?
#
loop_
_entity_poly.entity_id
_entity_poly.type
_entity_poly.pdbx_seq_one_letter_code
_entity_poly.pdbx_strand_id
1 'polypeptide(L)'
;MVHLRNYSAVASIQAEAGLPQSQSYHSMPTLQPLLSPGPTPQHLNGSYGYGLVSETSGRLTEPRNYAPRTSGQPIINSPPPKFGLEVTPLSTQNKYDPFFSPPNDRAVIPYLVSGGLASSTTQGSLVKAHTPVIQRSLELMTLTNTPSGYPIVEVAMDPSNFPFVDGPRQAKSQNFGVVKLKNIPFATKRSEIIAFLGRNSKILNDSEEPVHIIMERATSKTMDAYVEFHTLADAMKAAERHHQNSANGRISRLGDRPVEVELSSQANLMKDLFPVARGIFWDGSQPSFKPRNRATPWENFKGFISTEEMTMLIKHVEVPHRSPFSKECPQRPYECLISTLRKFPWYMTEYITINQRTAIYKATCELIRLLSRAIDKEDDVVNLNSQLFKRVITAAMNCHGFTSLMKDDFACMVDMTDVQALSFGQPRFANSWTHQYALVPKPGIRLDVVEWYIAVIREQTQRDVHARPLTDRTVLEEQAKHTSPYWGYFWAEVGYTQGPQFDSMTLAQCAHAELSAVERILSRALPRH
;
A
#
# COMPACT_ATOMS: atom_id res chain seq x y z
N MET A 1 29.78 -27.48 -0.71
CA MET A 1 31.22 -27.31 -0.39
C MET A 1 31.48 -25.81 -0.25
N VAL A 2 31.77 -25.36 0.99
CA VAL A 2 32.48 -24.12 1.42
C VAL A 2 31.88 -22.77 0.94
N HIS A 3 31.33 -21.85 1.74
CA HIS A 3 31.60 -21.46 3.13
C HIS A 3 30.29 -21.08 3.87
N LEU A 4 30.01 -21.80 4.96
CA LEU A 4 29.10 -21.45 6.06
C LEU A 4 29.96 -21.46 7.33
N ARG A 5 29.93 -20.36 8.09
CA ARG A 5 30.43 -20.12 9.48
C ARG A 5 30.65 -18.60 9.58
N ASN A 6 30.25 -17.84 10.60
CA ASN A 6 29.75 -18.07 11.94
C ASN A 6 28.91 -16.83 12.27
N TYR A 7 27.79 -16.94 12.99
CA TYR A 7 27.40 -16.03 14.07
C TYR A 7 26.21 -16.66 14.80
N SER A 8 26.52 -17.39 15.88
CA SER A 8 25.56 -17.88 16.85
C SER A 8 26.13 -17.56 18.23
N ALA A 9 25.52 -16.57 18.89
CA ALA A 9 25.39 -16.44 20.35
C ALA A 9 24.89 -15.02 20.64
N VAL A 10 23.60 -14.87 20.93
CA VAL A 10 23.09 -14.44 22.25
C VAL A 10 21.59 -14.74 22.22
N ALA A 11 21.18 -15.75 22.99
CA ALA A 11 19.79 -15.94 23.39
C ALA A 11 19.67 -15.56 24.87
N SER A 12 18.47 -15.09 25.22
CA SER A 12 17.87 -14.88 26.55
C SER A 12 17.77 -13.42 27.01
N ILE A 13 16.55 -12.87 26.84
CA ILE A 13 15.72 -12.23 27.87
C ILE A 13 14.28 -12.28 27.34
N GLN A 14 13.39 -12.92 28.10
CA GLN A 14 11.94 -12.93 27.91
C GLN A 14 11.39 -11.52 28.16
N ALA A 15 10.49 -11.05 27.30
CA ALA A 15 9.63 -9.91 27.59
C ALA A 15 8.24 -10.17 26.97
N GLU A 16 7.22 -9.90 27.77
CA GLU A 16 5.79 -10.06 27.50
C GLU A 16 5.41 -9.47 26.14
N ALA A 17 4.80 -10.31 25.29
CA ALA A 17 4.49 -9.98 23.92
C ALA A 17 3.02 -9.56 23.78
N GLY A 18 2.81 -8.29 23.44
CA GLY A 18 1.61 -7.83 22.74
C GLY A 18 1.78 -8.01 21.23
N LEU A 19 0.65 -8.09 20.51
CA LEU A 19 0.59 -8.16 19.06
C LEU A 19 1.18 -6.89 18.40
N PRO A 20 1.63 -6.96 17.14
CA PRO A 20 2.22 -5.82 16.44
C PRO A 20 1.27 -4.65 16.32
N GLN A 21 1.50 -3.66 17.18
CA GLN A 21 1.02 -2.31 17.04
C GLN A 21 2.20 -1.38 16.79
N SER A 22 2.15 -0.66 15.67
CA SER A 22 3.06 0.45 15.40
C SER A 22 2.95 1.48 16.54
N GLN A 23 4.06 2.12 16.93
CA GLN A 23 4.03 3.22 17.90
C GLN A 23 3.39 4.53 17.35
N SER A 24 2.68 4.45 16.23
CA SER A 24 1.86 5.55 15.70
C SER A 24 0.39 5.52 16.17
N TYR A 25 0.06 4.70 17.16
CA TYR A 25 -1.29 4.55 17.73
C TYR A 25 -1.63 5.47 18.91
N HIS A 26 -1.08 6.69 19.00
CA HIS A 26 -1.57 7.67 19.97
C HIS A 26 -1.52 9.10 19.41
N SER A 27 -2.64 9.57 18.84
CA SER A 27 -3.29 10.86 19.15
C SER A 27 -4.40 11.18 18.14
N MET A 28 -5.66 11.04 18.58
CA MET A 28 -6.82 11.72 18.03
C MET A 28 -7.61 12.27 19.22
N PRO A 29 -7.72 13.60 19.40
CA PRO A 29 -8.72 14.17 20.29
C PRO A 29 -10.09 14.18 19.60
N THR A 30 -11.07 13.60 20.28
CA THR A 30 -12.50 13.76 20.01
C THR A 30 -12.90 15.24 20.13
N LEU A 31 -13.40 15.83 19.05
CA LEU A 31 -14.03 17.17 19.09
C LEU A 31 -15.51 17.01 19.44
N GLN A 32 -15.88 17.41 20.66
CA GLN A 32 -17.25 17.83 20.97
C GLN A 32 -17.47 19.29 20.51
N PRO A 33 -18.70 19.66 20.13
CA PRO A 33 -18.99 20.97 19.56
C PRO A 33 -19.22 21.98 20.69
N LEU A 34 -18.38 23.02 20.77
CA LEU A 34 -18.68 24.19 21.59
C LEU A 34 -19.23 25.32 20.71
N LEU A 35 -20.40 25.75 21.16
CA LEU A 35 -21.23 26.84 20.69
C LEU A 35 -20.47 28.16 20.55
N SER A 36 -20.96 28.99 19.64
CA SER A 36 -20.57 30.38 19.34
C SER A 36 -20.26 31.25 20.56
N PRO A 37 -19.46 32.31 20.37
CA PRO A 37 -20.09 33.64 20.42
C PRO A 37 -19.54 34.62 19.37
N GLY A 38 -20.40 35.50 18.85
CA GLY A 38 -19.97 36.81 18.32
C GLY A 38 -20.12 37.90 19.40
N PRO A 39 -20.10 39.20 19.05
CA PRO A 39 -19.21 39.91 18.16
C PRO A 39 -18.27 40.89 18.93
N THR A 40 -17.25 41.40 18.24
CA THR A 40 -16.33 42.47 18.67
C THR A 40 -17.03 43.76 19.12
N PRO A 41 -16.40 44.57 19.99
CA PRO A 41 -16.05 45.93 19.56
C PRO A 41 -14.72 46.52 20.08
N GLN A 42 -14.08 47.29 19.18
CA GLN A 42 -13.43 48.59 19.34
C GLN A 42 -12.18 48.84 20.24
N HIS A 43 -11.20 49.52 19.59
CA HIS A 43 -10.47 50.73 20.00
C HIS A 43 -8.97 50.68 20.43
N LEU A 44 -8.21 51.57 19.77
CA LEU A 44 -7.02 52.38 20.17
C LEU A 44 -5.57 51.87 20.05
N ASN A 45 -4.89 52.45 19.05
CA ASN A 45 -3.64 53.23 19.10
C ASN A 45 -2.55 52.95 20.16
N GLY A 46 -1.31 52.88 19.69
CA GLY A 46 -0.12 53.20 20.48
C GLY A 46 1.19 52.93 19.74
N SER A 47 2.00 53.97 19.54
CA SER A 47 3.19 54.00 18.69
C SER A 47 4.49 54.15 19.50
N TYR A 48 5.63 53.84 18.85
CA TYR A 48 7.03 54.26 19.08
C TYR A 48 7.88 53.57 20.16
N GLY A 49 9.14 53.29 19.77
CA GLY A 49 10.27 53.14 20.70
C GLY A 49 11.49 52.40 20.15
N TYR A 50 12.42 53.13 19.52
CA TYR A 50 13.78 52.70 19.15
C TYR A 50 14.69 52.49 20.38
N GLY A 51 15.70 51.61 20.27
CA GLY A 51 16.85 51.56 21.18
C GLY A 51 17.93 50.56 20.75
N LEU A 52 19.06 51.07 20.25
CA LEU A 52 20.33 50.36 20.04
C LEU A 52 20.97 49.95 21.40
N VAL A 53 21.84 48.92 21.41
CA VAL A 53 23.30 49.00 21.76
C VAL A 53 23.94 47.59 21.90
N SER A 54 24.95 47.37 21.06
CA SER A 54 26.28 46.72 21.23
C SER A 54 26.53 45.22 21.48
N GLU A 55 27.61 44.82 20.82
CA GLU A 55 28.28 43.54 20.58
C GLU A 55 28.90 42.86 21.81
N THR A 56 29.00 41.52 21.80
CA THR A 56 30.28 40.77 21.86
C THR A 56 30.08 39.23 21.82
N SER A 57 30.98 38.56 21.09
CA SER A 57 31.42 37.15 21.20
C SER A 57 30.47 35.98 20.87
N GLY A 58 30.54 35.56 19.60
CA GLY A 58 30.89 34.21 19.14
C GLY A 58 30.41 32.97 19.91
N ARG A 59 29.35 32.33 19.39
CA ARG A 59 29.22 30.88 19.17
C ARG A 59 28.06 30.66 18.18
N LEU A 60 28.36 30.16 16.99
CA LEU A 60 27.39 29.89 15.93
C LEU A 60 26.55 28.66 16.30
N THR A 61 25.33 28.89 16.78
CA THR A 61 24.28 27.88 16.90
C THR A 61 23.05 28.32 16.10
N GLU A 62 22.48 27.35 15.39
CA GLU A 62 21.25 27.29 14.60
C GLU A 62 20.11 28.27 15.02
N PRO A 63 19.32 28.84 14.07
CA PRO A 63 18.23 29.74 14.42
C PRO A 63 17.05 29.01 15.09
N ARG A 64 16.64 29.54 16.24
CA ARG A 64 15.43 29.15 16.98
C ARG A 64 14.16 29.47 16.18
N ASN A 65 13.26 28.49 16.05
CA ASN A 65 11.84 28.76 15.86
C ASN A 65 10.95 27.76 16.63
N TYR A 66 10.16 28.35 17.53
CA TYR A 66 8.86 27.95 18.10
C TYR A 66 8.49 26.46 18.18
N ALA A 67 8.61 25.91 19.39
CA ALA A 67 7.75 24.83 19.89
C ALA A 67 7.02 25.33 21.15
N PRO A 68 5.70 25.16 21.29
CA PRO A 68 5.01 25.47 22.54
C PRO A 68 5.36 24.42 23.60
N ARG A 69 5.76 24.88 24.80
CA ARG A 69 5.97 24.05 25.98
C ARG A 69 4.61 23.60 26.55
N THR A 70 4.41 22.30 26.71
CA THR A 70 3.28 21.74 27.45
C THR A 70 3.61 21.70 28.95
N SER A 71 2.76 22.33 29.74
CA SER A 71 2.75 22.30 31.21
C SER A 71 2.28 20.92 31.72
N GLY A 72 3.06 20.30 32.59
CA GLY A 72 2.75 19.00 33.19
C GLY A 72 1.64 19.04 34.24
N GLN A 73 0.82 18.00 34.26
CA GLN A 73 -0.04 17.56 35.37
C GLN A 73 -0.17 16.01 35.34
N PRO A 74 -0.41 15.37 36.50
CA PRO A 74 -0.09 13.96 36.76
C PRO A 74 -1.10 12.96 36.19
N ILE A 75 -0.61 11.75 35.90
CA ILE A 75 -1.36 10.61 35.36
C ILE A 75 -2.17 9.95 36.50
N ILE A 76 -3.49 10.03 36.43
CA ILE A 76 -4.40 9.17 37.19
C ILE A 76 -4.83 8.03 36.26
N ASN A 77 -4.43 6.80 36.61
CA ASN A 77 -4.84 5.58 35.92
C ASN A 77 -6.27 5.20 36.33
N SER A 78 -7.25 5.58 35.51
CA SER A 78 -8.55 4.93 35.49
C SER A 78 -8.93 4.62 34.04
N PRO A 79 -9.44 3.40 33.74
CA PRO A 79 -9.77 3.00 32.38
C PRO A 79 -10.92 3.86 31.81
N PRO A 80 -10.88 4.20 30.50
CA PRO A 80 -11.92 5.00 29.87
C PRO A 80 -13.26 4.22 29.75
N PRO A 81 -14.41 4.92 29.76
CA PRO A 81 -15.73 4.31 29.79
C PRO A 81 -16.09 3.62 28.48
N LYS A 82 -16.81 2.49 28.57
CA LYS A 82 -17.34 1.74 27.43
C LYS A 82 -18.41 2.56 26.71
N PHE A 83 -18.21 2.85 25.42
CA PHE A 83 -19.31 3.30 24.55
C PHE A 83 -20.08 2.08 24.06
N GLY A 84 -21.33 1.96 24.53
CA GLY A 84 -22.30 0.99 24.03
C GLY A 84 -22.86 1.45 22.70
N LEU A 85 -22.64 0.65 21.66
CA LEU A 85 -23.52 0.55 20.51
C LEU A 85 -23.94 -0.92 20.44
N GLU A 86 -25.06 -1.23 21.06
CA GLU A 86 -25.76 -2.48 20.77
C GLU A 86 -26.30 -2.37 19.34
N VAL A 87 -25.68 -3.12 18.43
CA VAL A 87 -26.30 -3.53 17.18
C VAL A 87 -26.37 -5.06 17.24
N THR A 88 -27.59 -5.55 17.29
CA THR A 88 -27.98 -6.96 17.30
C THR A 88 -27.23 -7.75 16.22
N PRO A 89 -26.57 -8.88 16.54
CA PRO A 89 -25.88 -9.67 15.52
C PRO A 89 -26.92 -10.42 14.68
N LEU A 90 -27.11 -10.00 13.43
CA LEU A 90 -27.59 -10.90 12.39
C LEU A 90 -26.47 -11.88 12.07
N SER A 91 -26.58 -13.06 12.68
CA SER A 91 -25.72 -14.20 12.44
C SER A 91 -25.73 -14.59 10.95
N THR A 92 -24.67 -14.29 10.23
CA THR A 92 -24.28 -15.03 9.02
C THR A 92 -23.11 -15.93 9.39
N GLN A 93 -23.44 -17.07 10.01
CA GLN A 93 -22.51 -18.20 10.10
C GLN A 93 -22.35 -18.81 8.71
N ASN A 94 -21.33 -18.39 7.96
CA ASN A 94 -20.78 -19.22 6.88
C ASN A 94 -19.59 -20.02 7.44
N LYS A 95 -19.91 -21.16 8.06
CA LYS A 95 -18.99 -22.12 8.70
C LYS A 95 -18.60 -23.28 7.76
N TYR A 96 -18.36 -23.04 6.48
CA TYR A 96 -17.92 -24.11 5.57
C TYR A 96 -16.61 -23.74 4.89
N ASP A 97 -15.52 -24.15 5.53
CA ASP A 97 -14.25 -24.38 4.85
C ASP A 97 -14.33 -25.77 4.16
N PRO A 98 -14.27 -25.85 2.82
CA PRO A 98 -14.39 -27.11 2.08
C PRO A 98 -13.17 -28.04 2.22
N PHE A 99 -12.14 -27.65 2.97
CA PHE A 99 -10.93 -28.44 3.23
C PHE A 99 -10.82 -28.94 4.67
N PHE A 100 -11.81 -28.64 5.53
CA PHE A 100 -11.82 -29.11 6.91
C PHE A 100 -12.09 -30.63 6.96
N SER A 101 -11.15 -31.42 7.48
CA SER A 101 -11.37 -32.85 7.76
C SER A 101 -11.92 -33.02 9.19
N PRO A 102 -13.05 -33.72 9.41
CA PRO A 102 -13.50 -34.04 10.77
C PRO A 102 -12.57 -35.09 11.43
N PRO A 103 -12.52 -35.15 12.77
CA PRO A 103 -11.72 -36.14 13.48
C PRO A 103 -12.23 -37.55 13.19
N ASN A 104 -11.28 -38.43 12.87
CA ASN A 104 -11.50 -39.76 12.32
C ASN A 104 -11.96 -40.74 13.41
N ASP A 105 -13.28 -40.93 13.57
CA ASP A 105 -13.83 -42.06 14.31
C ASP A 105 -14.33 -43.14 13.34
N ARG A 106 -13.73 -44.34 13.47
CA ARG A 106 -14.11 -45.56 12.78
C ARG A 106 -15.58 -45.90 13.04
N ALA A 107 -16.40 -46.10 12.01
CA ALA A 107 -17.38 -47.21 11.94
C ALA A 107 -18.25 -47.20 10.67
N VAL A 108 -18.18 -48.34 9.97
CA VAL A 108 -19.28 -49.09 9.34
C VAL A 108 -20.00 -48.49 8.11
N ILE A 109 -19.61 -49.05 6.96
CA ILE A 109 -20.38 -49.09 5.70
C ILE A 109 -21.61 -50.00 5.88
N PRO A 110 -22.80 -49.62 5.41
CA PRO A 110 -23.80 -50.57 4.94
C PRO A 110 -23.86 -50.59 3.42
N TYR A 111 -23.63 -51.79 2.87
CA TYR A 111 -24.02 -52.19 1.53
C TYR A 111 -25.54 -52.08 1.34
N LEU A 112 -26.00 -51.57 0.20
CA LEU A 112 -27.28 -51.98 -0.38
C LEU A 112 -27.14 -52.20 -1.88
N VAL A 113 -27.74 -53.31 -2.31
CA VAL A 113 -27.60 -54.03 -3.57
C VAL A 113 -28.59 -53.50 -4.63
N SER A 114 -28.19 -53.64 -5.90
CA SER A 114 -28.89 -53.33 -7.16
C SER A 114 -30.35 -53.77 -7.29
N GLY A 115 -31.11 -53.01 -8.12
CA GLY A 115 -32.17 -53.57 -8.96
C GLY A 115 -33.12 -52.53 -9.60
N GLY A 116 -33.31 -52.61 -10.93
CA GLY A 116 -34.60 -52.26 -11.57
C GLY A 116 -34.64 -51.09 -12.56
N LEU A 117 -35.20 -51.35 -13.74
CA LEU A 117 -35.33 -50.48 -14.93
C LEU A 117 -36.48 -49.43 -14.89
N ALA A 118 -36.23 -48.32 -15.59
CA ALA A 118 -37.08 -47.38 -16.35
C ALA A 118 -38.60 -47.24 -16.08
N SER A 119 -39.07 -45.99 -15.96
CA SER A 119 -40.12 -45.38 -16.83
C SER A 119 -40.35 -43.89 -16.51
N SER A 120 -40.75 -43.16 -17.56
CA SER A 120 -41.08 -41.73 -17.64
C SER A 120 -42.27 -41.30 -16.78
N THR A 121 -42.29 -40.04 -16.31
CA THR A 121 -43.28 -38.99 -16.67
C THR A 121 -43.09 -37.74 -15.79
N THR A 122 -43.29 -36.58 -16.41
CA THR A 122 -43.24 -35.19 -15.94
C THR A 122 -44.11 -34.88 -14.72
N GLN A 123 -43.59 -34.09 -13.76
CA GLN A 123 -44.09 -32.76 -13.37
C GLN A 123 -43.46 -32.27 -12.04
N GLY A 124 -43.03 -31.00 -12.05
CA GLY A 124 -43.02 -30.10 -10.90
C GLY A 124 -42.11 -30.44 -9.71
N SER A 125 -40.91 -29.86 -9.67
CA SER A 125 -40.25 -29.63 -8.38
C SER A 125 -39.36 -28.40 -8.40
N LEU A 126 -39.68 -27.53 -7.45
CA LEU A 126 -38.92 -26.43 -6.86
C LEU A 126 -37.43 -26.40 -7.23
N VAL A 127 -37.00 -25.25 -7.74
CA VAL A 127 -35.59 -24.87 -7.90
C VAL A 127 -34.91 -24.98 -6.54
N LYS A 128 -34.27 -26.12 -6.27
CA LYS A 128 -33.23 -26.22 -5.24
C LYS A 128 -32.12 -25.29 -5.67
N ALA A 129 -31.95 -24.20 -4.92
CA ALA A 129 -30.77 -23.37 -4.97
C ALA A 129 -29.54 -24.29 -4.88
N HIS A 130 -28.82 -24.44 -5.98
CA HIS A 130 -27.53 -25.10 -5.97
C HIS A 130 -26.60 -24.17 -5.23
N THR A 131 -26.24 -24.53 -4.00
CA THR A 131 -24.97 -24.09 -3.43
C THR A 131 -23.90 -24.45 -4.46
N PRO A 132 -23.08 -23.50 -4.93
CA PRO A 132 -22.03 -23.84 -5.87
C PRO A 132 -21.07 -24.77 -5.16
N VAL A 133 -21.08 -26.05 -5.53
CA VAL A 133 -19.99 -26.96 -5.22
C VAL A 133 -18.76 -26.28 -5.81
N ILE A 134 -17.83 -25.85 -4.95
CA ILE A 134 -16.57 -25.27 -5.41
C ILE A 134 -15.83 -26.40 -6.11
N GLN A 135 -15.98 -26.46 -7.43
CA GLN A 135 -15.29 -27.43 -8.25
C GLN A 135 -13.80 -27.12 -8.15
N ARG A 136 -13.02 -28.08 -7.64
CA ARG A 136 -11.57 -27.98 -7.56
C ARG A 136 -11.01 -27.75 -8.96
N SER A 137 -10.09 -26.80 -9.08
CA SER A 137 -9.37 -26.53 -10.31
C SER A 137 -8.53 -27.73 -10.73
N LEU A 138 -8.20 -27.81 -12.02
CA LEU A 138 -7.35 -28.88 -12.55
C LEU A 138 -5.96 -28.84 -11.91
N GLU A 139 -5.47 -27.64 -11.62
CA GLU A 139 -4.22 -27.37 -10.94
C GLU A 139 -4.22 -27.96 -9.53
N LEU A 140 -5.27 -27.69 -8.73
CA LEU A 140 -5.39 -28.26 -7.39
C LEU A 140 -5.60 -29.77 -7.42
N MET A 141 -6.40 -30.27 -8.36
CA MET A 141 -6.60 -31.72 -8.54
C MET A 141 -5.28 -32.40 -8.86
N THR A 142 -4.46 -31.84 -9.75
CA THR A 142 -3.16 -32.39 -10.12
C THR A 142 -2.19 -32.38 -8.95
N LEU A 143 -2.12 -31.26 -8.21
CA LEU A 143 -1.25 -31.10 -7.05
C LEU A 143 -1.56 -32.10 -5.93
N THR A 144 -2.84 -32.43 -5.74
CA THR A 144 -3.32 -33.31 -4.66
C THR A 144 -3.59 -34.75 -5.13
N ASN A 145 -3.31 -35.07 -6.40
CA ASN A 145 -3.48 -36.42 -6.96
C ASN A 145 -2.34 -37.35 -6.51
N THR A 146 -2.24 -37.57 -5.20
CA THR A 146 -1.28 -38.47 -4.57
C THR A 146 -2.02 -39.45 -3.65
N PRO A 147 -1.45 -40.63 -3.33
CA PRO A 147 -2.12 -41.60 -2.45
C PRO A 147 -2.48 -41.06 -1.07
N SER A 148 -1.71 -40.11 -0.55
CA SER A 148 -1.95 -39.44 0.73
C SER A 148 -2.86 -38.21 0.63
N GLY A 149 -3.18 -37.75 -0.59
CA GLY A 149 -3.82 -36.45 -0.84
C GLY A 149 -2.92 -35.23 -0.63
N TYR A 150 -1.64 -35.44 -0.28
CA TYR A 150 -0.62 -34.41 -0.11
C TYR A 150 0.54 -34.62 -1.10
N PRO A 151 0.98 -33.58 -1.82
CA PRO A 151 2.23 -33.64 -2.57
C PRO A 151 3.43 -33.74 -1.64
N ILE A 152 4.56 -34.26 -2.14
CA ILE A 152 5.85 -34.11 -1.47
C ILE A 152 6.28 -32.64 -1.42
N VAL A 153 7.12 -32.28 -0.45
CA VAL A 153 7.54 -30.89 -0.25
C VAL A 153 8.21 -30.30 -1.49
N GLU A 154 9.00 -31.08 -2.23
CA GLU A 154 9.69 -30.62 -3.45
C GLU A 154 8.70 -30.21 -4.55
N VAL A 155 7.61 -30.95 -4.71
CA VAL A 155 6.56 -30.65 -5.70
C VAL A 155 5.75 -29.42 -5.27
N ALA A 156 5.44 -29.28 -3.98
CA ALA A 156 4.71 -28.13 -3.45
C ALA A 156 5.55 -26.83 -3.51
N MET A 157 6.85 -26.92 -3.25
CA MET A 157 7.76 -25.78 -3.29
C MET A 157 8.25 -25.46 -4.71
N ASP A 158 7.93 -26.29 -5.71
CA ASP A 158 8.29 -26.01 -7.09
C ASP A 158 7.67 -24.68 -7.56
N PRO A 159 8.42 -23.79 -8.23
CA PRO A 159 7.91 -22.48 -8.67
C PRO A 159 6.66 -22.54 -9.55
N SER A 160 6.37 -23.65 -10.22
CA SER A 160 5.14 -23.83 -11.00
C SER A 160 3.90 -24.03 -10.13
N ASN A 161 4.05 -24.61 -8.93
CA ASN A 161 2.94 -24.92 -8.01
C ASN A 161 2.85 -23.93 -6.84
N PHE A 162 3.98 -23.35 -6.41
CA PHE A 162 4.02 -22.46 -5.25
C PHE A 162 3.23 -21.17 -5.49
N PRO A 163 2.24 -20.84 -4.63
CA PRO A 163 1.23 -19.83 -4.95
C PRO A 163 1.56 -18.43 -4.44
N PHE A 164 2.66 -18.24 -3.72
CA PHE A 164 3.01 -16.97 -3.10
C PHE A 164 4.22 -16.32 -3.77
N VAL A 165 4.23 -14.99 -3.80
CA VAL A 165 5.37 -14.19 -4.27
C VAL A 165 5.60 -13.00 -3.36
N ASP A 166 6.83 -12.47 -3.39
CA ASP A 166 7.16 -11.14 -2.86
C ASP A 166 6.49 -10.07 -3.75
N GLY A 167 5.40 -9.48 -3.25
CA GLY A 167 4.55 -8.53 -3.98
C GLY A 167 5.30 -7.31 -4.50
N PRO A 168 6.00 -6.54 -3.63
CA PRO A 168 6.80 -5.40 -4.05
C PRO A 168 7.84 -5.72 -5.13
N ARG A 169 8.46 -6.90 -5.08
CA ARG A 169 9.45 -7.35 -6.08
C ARG A 169 8.84 -7.68 -7.45
N GLN A 170 7.52 -7.85 -7.55
CA GLN A 170 6.85 -7.99 -8.85
C GLN A 170 6.80 -6.67 -9.64
N ALA A 171 7.03 -5.52 -8.99
CA ALA A 171 7.15 -4.24 -9.69
C ALA A 171 8.34 -4.27 -10.65
N LYS A 172 8.22 -3.55 -11.77
CA LYS A 172 9.26 -3.47 -12.79
C LYS A 172 9.67 -2.02 -13.01
N SER A 173 10.96 -1.79 -13.17
CA SER A 173 11.48 -0.55 -13.73
C SER A 173 11.07 -0.47 -15.20
N GLN A 174 10.50 0.66 -15.61
CA GLN A 174 10.09 0.91 -16.99
C GLN A 174 10.67 2.25 -17.44
N ASN A 175 11.25 2.25 -18.64
CA ASN A 175 11.80 3.45 -19.26
C ASN A 175 10.98 3.76 -20.50
N PHE A 176 10.39 4.95 -20.52
CA PHE A 176 9.60 5.45 -21.63
C PHE A 176 10.31 6.61 -22.33
N GLY A 177 9.82 7.00 -23.51
CA GLY A 177 10.16 8.31 -24.06
C GLY A 177 9.54 9.39 -23.19
N VAL A 178 10.27 10.45 -22.85
CA VAL A 178 9.76 11.49 -21.93
C VAL A 178 9.96 12.87 -22.53
N VAL A 179 8.90 13.68 -22.46
CA VAL A 179 8.97 15.12 -22.74
C VAL A 179 8.69 15.87 -21.45
N LYS A 180 9.45 16.95 -21.22
CA LYS A 180 9.19 17.88 -20.12
C LYS A 180 8.54 19.15 -20.67
N LEU A 181 7.46 19.57 -20.01
CA LEU A 181 6.76 20.82 -20.25
C LEU A 181 7.12 21.80 -19.15
N LYS A 182 7.86 22.83 -19.53
CA LYS A 182 8.30 23.90 -18.63
C LYS A 182 7.38 25.09 -18.71
N ASN A 183 7.33 25.86 -17.62
CA ASN A 183 6.57 27.11 -17.54
C ASN A 183 5.06 26.91 -17.75
N ILE A 184 4.49 25.79 -17.29
CA ILE A 184 3.05 25.56 -17.35
C ILE A 184 2.29 26.48 -16.36
N PRO A 185 1.05 26.90 -16.68
CA PRO A 185 0.16 27.51 -15.70
C PRO A 185 -0.01 26.66 -14.44
N PHE A 186 -0.17 27.28 -13.26
CA PHE A 186 -0.34 26.53 -12.02
C PHE A 186 -1.59 25.64 -12.02
N ALA A 187 -2.66 26.14 -12.65
CA ALA A 187 -3.95 25.46 -12.81
C ALA A 187 -4.03 24.49 -13.99
N THR A 188 -2.91 24.20 -14.66
CA THR A 188 -2.88 23.25 -15.77
C THR A 188 -3.42 21.89 -15.35
N LYS A 189 -4.36 21.38 -16.13
CA LYS A 189 -4.99 20.07 -15.97
C LYS A 189 -4.34 19.04 -16.86
N ARG A 190 -4.42 17.76 -16.45
CA ARG A 190 -3.98 16.63 -17.28
C ARG A 190 -4.58 16.64 -18.68
N SER A 191 -5.88 16.88 -18.81
CA SER A 191 -6.58 16.90 -20.10
C SER A 191 -6.06 17.98 -21.04
N GLU A 192 -5.69 19.14 -20.50
CA GLU A 192 -5.11 20.25 -21.28
C GLU A 192 -3.74 19.87 -21.84
N ILE A 193 -2.91 19.18 -21.05
CA ILE A 193 -1.60 18.67 -21.49
C ILE A 193 -1.77 17.66 -22.64
N ILE A 194 -2.73 16.73 -22.50
CA ILE A 194 -3.02 15.74 -23.54
C ILE A 194 -3.50 16.45 -24.83
N ALA A 195 -4.41 17.41 -24.70
CA ALA A 195 -4.91 18.19 -25.83
C ALA A 195 -3.79 19.00 -26.51
N PHE A 196 -2.90 19.60 -25.73
CA PHE A 196 -1.76 20.39 -26.18
C PHE A 196 -0.77 19.58 -27.02
N LEU A 197 -0.46 18.35 -26.61
CA LEU A 197 0.40 17.44 -27.39
C LEU A 197 -0.30 16.89 -28.64
N GLY A 198 -1.63 16.88 -28.62
CA GLY A 198 -2.48 16.44 -29.73
C GLY A 198 -2.67 14.92 -29.80
N ARG A 199 -3.73 14.50 -30.49
CA ARG A 199 -4.17 13.09 -30.56
C ARG A 199 -3.14 12.13 -31.18
N ASN A 200 -2.25 12.64 -32.04
CA ASN A 200 -1.23 11.84 -32.72
C ASN A 200 0.12 11.79 -31.98
N SER A 201 0.14 12.23 -30.71
CA SER A 201 1.37 12.32 -29.92
C SER A 201 1.99 10.98 -29.54
N LYS A 202 1.26 9.84 -29.64
CA LYS A 202 1.75 8.51 -29.22
C LYS A 202 2.17 8.44 -27.74
N ILE A 203 1.54 9.26 -26.89
CA ILE A 203 1.61 9.13 -25.43
C ILE A 203 1.12 7.76 -24.99
N LEU A 204 1.52 7.30 -23.79
CA LEU A 204 1.02 6.04 -23.24
C LEU A 204 -0.51 6.08 -23.02
N ASN A 205 -1.09 4.91 -22.77
CA ASN A 205 -2.52 4.80 -22.54
C ASN A 205 -2.93 5.48 -21.23
N ASP A 206 -4.18 5.93 -21.14
CA ASP A 206 -4.66 6.64 -19.95
C ASP A 206 -4.59 5.80 -18.66
N SER A 207 -4.73 4.47 -18.78
CA SER A 207 -4.57 3.50 -17.69
C SER A 207 -3.15 3.41 -17.14
N GLU A 208 -2.16 3.85 -17.91
CA GLU A 208 -0.75 3.86 -17.52
C GLU A 208 -0.38 5.14 -16.75
N GLU A 209 -1.27 6.13 -16.73
CA GLU A 209 -1.10 7.44 -16.09
C GLU A 209 0.12 8.24 -16.65
N PRO A 210 0.16 8.54 -17.97
CA PRO A 210 1.34 9.11 -18.65
C PRO A 210 1.73 10.54 -18.26
N VAL A 211 0.80 11.29 -17.67
CA VAL A 211 1.00 12.72 -17.40
C VAL A 211 1.29 12.91 -15.93
N HIS A 212 2.48 13.43 -15.64
CA HIS A 212 2.97 13.68 -14.29
C HIS A 212 3.17 15.18 -14.09
N ILE A 213 2.20 15.85 -13.46
CA ILE A 213 2.34 17.26 -13.10
C ILE A 213 3.03 17.34 -11.74
N ILE A 214 4.25 17.86 -11.71
CA ILE A 214 5.06 17.88 -10.50
C ILE A 214 4.50 18.92 -9.53
N MET A 215 4.42 18.53 -8.26
CA MET A 215 4.01 19.40 -7.16
C MET A 215 5.06 19.32 -6.06
N GLU A 216 5.49 20.46 -5.56
CA GLU A 216 6.31 20.50 -4.34
C GLU A 216 5.44 20.14 -3.13
N ARG A 217 5.68 18.98 -2.52
CA ARG A 217 4.83 18.43 -1.45
C ARG A 217 4.80 19.25 -0.16
N ALA A 218 5.74 20.19 0.04
CA ALA A 218 5.76 21.05 1.22
C ALA A 218 4.90 22.33 1.05
N THR A 219 4.79 22.85 -0.17
CA THR A 219 4.13 24.13 -0.47
C THR A 219 2.86 23.98 -1.31
N SER A 220 2.63 22.77 -1.84
CA SER A 220 1.68 22.42 -2.90
C SER A 220 1.80 23.17 -4.21
N LYS A 221 2.93 23.87 -4.42
CA LYS A 221 3.15 24.62 -5.65
C LYS A 221 3.30 23.69 -6.85
N THR A 222 2.53 23.97 -7.90
CA THR A 222 2.69 23.37 -9.22
C THR A 222 4.02 23.78 -9.84
N MET A 223 4.79 22.80 -10.31
CA MET A 223 6.05 22.98 -11.00
C MET A 223 5.88 22.61 -12.49
N ASP A 224 6.88 21.97 -13.09
CA ASP A 224 6.82 21.49 -14.47
C ASP A 224 5.96 20.22 -14.60
N ALA A 225 5.62 19.84 -15.83
CA ALA A 225 4.99 18.55 -16.10
C ALA A 225 5.88 17.66 -16.97
N TYR A 226 5.70 16.36 -16.84
CA TYR A 226 6.30 15.35 -17.68
C TYR A 226 5.23 14.52 -18.36
N VAL A 227 5.50 14.11 -19.59
CA VAL A 227 4.62 13.21 -20.34
C VAL A 227 5.41 12.05 -20.91
N GLU A 228 4.90 10.84 -20.67
CA GLU A 228 5.49 9.60 -21.14
C GLU A 228 4.90 9.12 -22.47
N PHE A 229 5.76 8.60 -23.33
CA PHE A 229 5.52 8.14 -24.69
C PHE A 229 5.99 6.70 -24.84
N HIS A 230 5.37 5.96 -25.78
CA HIS A 230 5.72 4.57 -26.04
C HIS A 230 7.22 4.39 -26.36
N THR A 231 7.80 5.32 -27.11
CA THR A 231 9.21 5.25 -27.51
C THR A 231 9.90 6.61 -27.37
N LEU A 232 11.23 6.59 -27.24
CA LEU A 232 12.06 7.80 -27.28
C LEU A 232 11.88 8.56 -28.62
N ALA A 233 11.74 7.84 -29.73
CA ALA A 233 11.54 8.43 -31.04
C ALA A 233 10.23 9.24 -31.13
N ASP A 234 9.17 8.78 -30.47
CA ASP A 234 7.90 9.51 -30.41
C ASP A 234 8.03 10.79 -29.57
N ALA A 235 8.71 10.71 -28.43
CA ALA A 235 9.01 11.88 -27.60
C ALA A 235 9.87 12.92 -28.35
N MET A 236 10.90 12.47 -29.08
CA MET A 236 11.73 13.34 -29.93
C MET A 236 10.90 14.05 -31.00
N LYS A 237 10.05 13.32 -31.72
CA LYS A 237 9.16 13.90 -32.73
C LYS A 237 8.20 14.92 -32.13
N ALA A 238 7.67 14.65 -30.93
CA ALA A 238 6.80 15.59 -30.23
C ALA A 238 7.54 16.88 -29.88
N ALA A 239 8.71 16.79 -29.23
CA ALA A 239 9.51 17.95 -28.88
C ALA A 239 9.94 18.77 -30.12
N GLU A 240 10.46 18.10 -31.15
CA GLU A 240 10.90 18.74 -32.39
C GLU A 240 9.76 19.48 -33.10
N ARG A 241 8.55 18.89 -33.15
CA ARG A 241 7.38 19.55 -33.72
C ARG A 241 7.05 20.86 -33.02
N HIS A 242 7.12 20.90 -31.69
CA HIS A 242 6.88 22.12 -30.93
C HIS A 242 8.02 23.14 -31.12
N HIS A 243 9.27 22.68 -31.22
CA HIS A 243 10.41 23.52 -31.53
C HIS A 243 10.30 24.18 -32.92
N GLN A 244 9.98 23.39 -33.96
CA GLN A 244 9.76 23.88 -35.33
C GLN A 244 8.59 24.85 -35.42
N ASN A 245 7.49 24.58 -34.71
CA ASN A 245 6.38 25.52 -34.64
C ASN A 245 6.82 26.85 -34.03
N SER A 246 7.58 26.81 -32.94
CA SER A 246 8.13 28.02 -32.31
C SER A 246 9.06 28.78 -33.24
N ALA A 247 9.94 28.09 -33.97
CA ALA A 247 10.83 28.68 -34.97
C ALA A 247 10.04 29.34 -36.13
N ASN A 248 8.89 28.78 -36.49
CA ASN A 248 7.96 29.34 -37.48
C ASN A 248 7.03 30.43 -36.92
N GLY A 249 7.33 30.97 -35.72
CA GLY A 249 6.55 32.03 -35.07
C GLY A 249 5.25 31.56 -34.40
N ARG A 250 4.96 30.25 -34.40
CA ARG A 250 3.80 29.67 -33.72
C ARG A 250 4.18 29.24 -32.31
N ILE A 251 4.00 30.15 -31.37
CA ILE A 251 4.29 29.92 -29.95
C ILE A 251 3.34 28.84 -29.40
N SER A 252 3.92 27.80 -28.79
CA SER A 252 3.16 26.77 -28.07
C SER A 252 2.63 27.34 -26.75
N ARG A 253 1.31 27.32 -26.54
CA ARG A 253 0.67 27.89 -25.35
C ARG A 253 -0.23 26.90 -24.64
N LEU A 254 -0.27 26.98 -23.31
CA LEU A 254 -1.33 26.42 -22.47
C LEU A 254 -2.06 27.60 -21.80
N GLY A 255 -3.33 27.80 -22.17
CA GLY A 255 -4.04 29.04 -21.89
C GLY A 255 -3.27 30.22 -22.49
N ASP A 256 -3.03 31.26 -21.68
CA ASP A 256 -2.28 32.45 -22.12
C ASP A 256 -0.76 32.32 -21.99
N ARG A 257 -0.27 31.25 -21.34
CA ARG A 257 1.15 31.12 -21.00
C ARG A 257 1.92 30.40 -22.11
N PRO A 258 3.05 30.96 -22.59
CA PRO A 258 3.95 30.24 -23.48
C PRO A 258 4.62 29.09 -22.72
N VAL A 259 4.59 27.90 -23.31
CA VAL A 259 5.11 26.66 -22.72
C VAL A 259 6.29 26.18 -23.54
N GLU A 260 7.39 25.88 -22.86
CA GLU A 260 8.57 25.28 -23.47
C GLU A 260 8.45 23.76 -23.41
N VAL A 261 8.70 23.10 -24.55
CA VAL A 261 8.60 21.66 -24.72
C VAL A 261 10.00 21.14 -25.01
N GLU A 262 10.56 20.36 -24.09
CA GLU A 262 11.91 19.80 -24.25
C GLU A 262 11.89 18.27 -24.18
N LEU A 263 12.78 17.64 -24.96
CA LEU A 263 13.07 16.23 -24.78
C LEU A 263 13.70 16.03 -23.39
N SER A 264 13.23 15.02 -22.66
CA SER A 264 13.72 14.70 -21.33
C SER A 264 13.93 13.19 -21.19
N SER A 265 14.16 12.73 -19.96
CA SER A 265 14.44 11.34 -19.64
C SER A 265 13.61 10.85 -18.46
N GLN A 266 13.47 9.53 -18.36
CA GLN A 266 12.89 8.89 -17.18
C GLN A 266 13.64 9.29 -15.90
N ALA A 267 14.97 9.43 -15.97
CA ALA A 267 15.80 9.83 -14.84
C ALA A 267 15.44 11.23 -14.31
N ASN A 268 15.20 12.20 -15.20
CA ASN A 268 14.79 13.54 -14.79
C ASN A 268 13.40 13.54 -14.16
N LEU A 269 12.46 12.77 -14.73
CA LEU A 269 11.14 12.57 -14.14
C LEU A 269 11.24 11.98 -12.72
N MET A 270 12.01 10.90 -12.54
CA MET A 270 12.18 10.26 -11.23
C MET A 270 12.84 11.20 -10.20
N LYS A 271 13.82 11.98 -10.63
CA LYS A 271 14.48 12.99 -9.78
C LYS A 271 13.49 14.04 -9.27
N ASP A 272 12.61 14.54 -10.14
CA ASP A 272 11.64 15.57 -9.78
C ASP A 272 10.44 14.99 -9.00
N LEU A 273 10.08 13.70 -9.20
CA LEU A 273 9.05 13.01 -8.40
C LEU A 273 9.51 12.66 -6.98
N PHE A 274 10.79 12.34 -6.80
CA PHE A 274 11.39 11.87 -5.55
C PHE A 274 12.58 12.76 -5.12
N PRO A 275 12.35 14.06 -4.85
CA PRO A 275 13.42 15.02 -4.60
C PRO A 275 14.19 14.77 -3.30
N VAL A 276 13.60 14.04 -2.34
CA VAL A 276 14.27 13.67 -1.08
C VAL A 276 15.22 12.47 -1.22
N ALA A 277 15.16 11.75 -2.34
CA ALA A 277 16.03 10.62 -2.67
C ALA A 277 17.44 11.12 -3.01
N ARG A 278 18.15 11.65 -2.01
CA ARG A 278 19.55 12.06 -2.10
C ARG A 278 20.47 10.84 -2.04
N GLY A 279 21.74 11.01 -2.42
CA GLY A 279 22.72 9.92 -2.35
C GLY A 279 22.53 8.83 -3.40
N ILE A 280 21.69 9.07 -4.40
CA ILE A 280 21.51 8.19 -5.57
C ILE A 280 21.72 8.98 -6.86
N PHE A 281 21.88 8.26 -7.96
CA PHE A 281 21.77 8.73 -9.32
C PHE A 281 20.69 7.90 -10.02
N TRP A 282 19.80 8.55 -10.79
CA TRP A 282 18.78 7.84 -11.55
C TRP A 282 19.32 7.47 -12.93
N ASP A 283 19.42 6.17 -13.22
CA ASP A 283 19.65 5.64 -14.56
C ASP A 283 18.32 5.16 -15.13
N GLY A 284 17.69 6.01 -15.94
CA GLY A 284 16.28 5.87 -16.28
C GLY A 284 15.40 5.84 -15.02
N SER A 285 14.57 4.80 -14.87
CA SER A 285 13.76 4.55 -13.67
C SER A 285 14.50 3.83 -12.55
N GLN A 286 15.74 3.38 -12.78
CA GLN A 286 16.51 2.60 -11.83
C GLN A 286 17.44 3.50 -10.99
N PRO A 287 17.33 3.48 -9.65
CA PRO A 287 18.26 4.20 -8.79
C PRO A 287 19.58 3.43 -8.63
N SER A 288 20.69 4.14 -8.80
CA SER A 288 22.05 3.69 -8.49
C SER A 288 22.58 4.41 -7.24
N PHE A 289 23.01 3.65 -6.24
CA PHE A 289 23.34 4.17 -4.92
C PHE A 289 24.81 4.60 -4.85
N LYS A 290 25.04 5.82 -4.38
CA LYS A 290 26.40 6.31 -4.12
C LYS A 290 26.96 5.65 -2.87
N PRO A 291 28.30 5.45 -2.80
CA PRO A 291 28.95 5.02 -1.57
C PRO A 291 28.63 5.96 -0.41
N ARG A 292 28.48 5.39 0.79
CA ARG A 292 28.17 6.15 1.99
C ARG A 292 29.28 7.14 2.31
N ASN A 293 28.98 8.44 2.28
CA ASN A 293 29.91 9.48 2.67
C ASN A 293 29.77 9.79 4.16
N ARG A 294 30.85 9.60 4.93
CA ARG A 294 30.90 9.91 6.37
C ARG A 294 31.12 11.40 6.65
N ALA A 295 31.73 12.14 5.73
CA ALA A 295 32.00 13.58 5.89
C ALA A 295 30.73 14.42 5.66
N THR A 296 29.83 13.97 4.78
CA THR A 296 28.55 14.63 4.50
C THR A 296 27.36 13.67 4.72
N PRO A 297 27.05 13.26 5.96
CA PRO A 297 26.00 12.27 6.23
C PRO A 297 24.61 12.65 5.71
N TRP A 298 24.32 13.95 5.59
CA TRP A 298 23.07 14.49 5.06
C TRP A 298 22.88 14.29 3.55
N GLU A 299 23.95 13.94 2.82
CA GLU A 299 23.89 13.62 1.38
C GLU A 299 23.64 12.13 1.10
N ASN A 300 23.75 11.29 2.12
CA ASN A 300 23.48 9.86 1.98
C ASN A 300 21.99 9.61 1.76
N PHE A 301 21.69 8.47 1.13
CA PHE A 301 20.32 8.02 0.93
C PHE A 301 19.63 7.77 2.28
N LYS A 302 18.45 8.39 2.45
CA LYS A 302 17.57 8.23 3.62
C LYS A 302 16.24 7.57 3.27
N GLY A 303 15.91 7.50 1.98
CA GLY A 303 14.60 7.07 1.51
C GLY A 303 14.22 7.72 0.19
N PHE A 304 13.27 7.09 -0.51
CA PHE A 304 12.68 7.67 -1.72
C PHE A 304 11.64 8.74 -1.41
N ILE A 305 10.97 8.60 -0.26
CA ILE A 305 9.97 9.54 0.23
C ILE A 305 10.05 9.59 1.76
N SER A 306 9.70 10.76 2.31
CA SER A 306 9.63 10.98 3.76
C SER A 306 8.20 10.87 4.28
N THR A 307 8.04 10.60 5.59
CA THR A 307 6.72 10.60 6.24
C THR A 307 6.11 12.00 6.21
N GLU A 308 6.94 13.03 6.38
CA GLU A 308 6.55 14.43 6.39
C GLU A 308 5.98 14.86 5.03
N GLU A 309 6.58 14.43 3.92
CA GLU A 309 6.03 14.67 2.58
C GLU A 309 4.64 14.06 2.39
N MET A 310 4.40 12.86 2.95
CA MET A 310 3.09 12.20 2.90
C MET A 310 2.07 12.87 3.81
N THR A 311 2.47 13.31 5.00
CA THR A 311 1.61 14.10 5.89
C THR A 311 1.23 15.44 5.27
N MET A 312 2.18 16.15 4.66
CA MET A 312 1.90 17.43 4.02
C MET A 312 0.94 17.29 2.84
N LEU A 313 1.06 16.21 2.06
CA LEU A 313 0.13 15.91 0.97
C LEU A 313 -1.33 15.84 1.46
N ILE A 314 -1.57 15.24 2.63
CA ILE A 314 -2.89 15.19 3.27
C ILE A 314 -3.31 16.60 3.74
N LYS A 315 -2.41 17.32 4.43
CA LYS A 315 -2.70 18.65 5.00
C LYS A 315 -3.08 19.69 3.95
N HIS A 316 -2.51 19.59 2.75
CA HIS A 316 -2.88 20.44 1.62
C HIS A 316 -4.34 20.30 1.19
N VAL A 317 -4.95 19.13 1.42
CA VAL A 317 -6.37 18.86 1.16
C VAL A 317 -7.25 19.15 2.36
N GLU A 318 -6.82 18.77 3.58
CA GLU A 318 -7.60 19.00 4.80
C GLU A 318 -7.74 20.49 5.13
N VAL A 319 -6.70 21.28 4.85
CA VAL A 319 -6.60 22.68 5.27
C VAL A 319 -6.23 23.56 4.06
N PRO A 320 -7.08 23.62 3.02
CA PRO A 320 -6.75 24.25 1.74
C PRO A 320 -6.50 25.77 1.88
N HIS A 321 -7.11 26.42 2.87
CA HIS A 321 -6.88 27.85 3.16
C HIS A 321 -5.46 28.17 3.65
N ARG A 322 -4.69 27.17 4.10
CA ARG A 322 -3.26 27.30 4.43
C ARG A 322 -2.35 26.99 3.25
N SER A 323 -2.93 26.58 2.11
CA SER A 323 -2.23 26.07 0.94
C SER A 323 -2.78 26.77 -0.32
N PRO A 324 -2.32 28.01 -0.62
CA PRO A 324 -2.93 28.83 -1.66
C PRO A 324 -2.97 28.13 -3.02
N PHE A 325 -1.93 27.38 -3.39
CA PHE A 325 -1.88 26.62 -4.64
C PHE A 325 -2.85 25.43 -4.68
N SER A 326 -3.07 24.75 -3.55
CA SER A 326 -4.06 23.67 -3.47
C SER A 326 -5.49 24.17 -3.57
N LYS A 327 -5.76 25.40 -3.13
CA LYS A 327 -7.08 26.02 -3.26
C LYS A 327 -7.46 26.22 -4.72
N GLU A 328 -6.51 26.64 -5.57
CA GLU A 328 -6.74 26.83 -7.00
C GLU A 328 -6.77 25.51 -7.79
N CYS A 329 -6.09 24.48 -7.28
CA CYS A 329 -5.93 23.18 -7.95
C CYS A 329 -6.17 22.02 -6.97
N PRO A 330 -7.41 21.85 -6.47
CA PRO A 330 -7.69 20.89 -5.41
C PRO A 330 -7.46 19.43 -5.84
N GLN A 331 -7.45 19.15 -7.15
CA GLN A 331 -7.11 17.84 -7.71
C GLN A 331 -5.64 17.45 -7.56
N ARG A 332 -4.73 18.42 -7.40
CA ARG A 332 -3.29 18.19 -7.57
C ARG A 332 -2.68 17.24 -6.52
N PRO A 333 -3.04 17.31 -5.23
CA PRO A 333 -2.55 16.33 -4.26
C PRO A 333 -2.87 14.88 -4.64
N TYR A 334 -4.03 14.62 -5.23
CA TYR A 334 -4.44 13.31 -5.70
C TYR A 334 -3.66 12.86 -6.95
N GLU A 335 -3.42 13.76 -7.90
CA GLU A 335 -2.57 13.49 -9.08
C GLU A 335 -1.11 13.22 -8.67
N CYS A 336 -0.61 13.93 -7.66
CA CYS A 336 0.70 13.70 -7.06
C CYS A 336 0.75 12.32 -6.38
N LEU A 337 -0.30 11.92 -5.65
CA LEU A 337 -0.41 10.58 -5.09
C LEU A 337 -0.39 9.51 -6.18
N ILE A 338 -1.19 9.65 -7.24
CA ILE A 338 -1.23 8.69 -8.35
C ILE A 338 0.17 8.52 -8.96
N SER A 339 0.86 9.63 -9.28
CA SER A 339 2.22 9.59 -9.82
C SER A 339 3.19 8.93 -8.85
N THR A 340 3.06 9.21 -7.56
CA THR A 340 3.85 8.58 -6.49
C THR A 340 3.63 7.07 -6.50
N LEU A 341 2.39 6.58 -6.40
CA LEU A 341 2.08 5.15 -6.37
C LEU A 341 2.56 4.39 -7.62
N ARG A 342 2.42 5.01 -8.80
CA ARG A 342 2.79 4.42 -10.10
C ARG A 342 4.29 4.40 -10.36
N LYS A 343 5.03 5.40 -9.88
CA LYS A 343 6.47 5.54 -10.15
C LYS A 343 7.36 5.17 -8.98
N PHE A 344 6.83 4.98 -7.77
CA PHE A 344 7.64 4.58 -6.63
C PHE A 344 8.37 3.25 -6.94
N PRO A 345 9.69 3.15 -6.67
CA PRO A 345 10.50 2.01 -7.08
C PRO A 345 10.28 0.81 -6.14
N TRP A 346 9.07 0.26 -6.07
CA TRP A 346 8.68 -0.83 -5.16
C TRP A 346 9.57 -2.07 -5.24
N TYR A 347 10.22 -2.30 -6.38
CA TYR A 347 11.17 -3.38 -6.59
C TYR A 347 12.50 -3.21 -5.84
N MET A 348 12.81 -2.01 -5.34
CA MET A 348 13.96 -1.73 -4.48
C MET A 348 13.67 -2.10 -3.02
N THR A 349 13.24 -3.34 -2.79
CA THR A 349 12.74 -3.85 -1.50
C THR A 349 13.77 -3.81 -0.37
N GLU A 350 15.06 -3.79 -0.69
CA GLU A 350 16.18 -3.62 0.26
C GLU A 350 16.29 -2.20 0.83
N TYR A 351 15.66 -1.21 0.17
CA TYR A 351 15.80 0.21 0.48
C TYR A 351 14.48 0.86 0.91
N ILE A 352 13.42 0.06 1.01
CA ILE A 352 12.09 0.49 1.41
C ILE A 352 11.76 -0.17 2.74
N THR A 353 11.43 0.64 3.74
CA THR A 353 11.07 0.17 5.08
C THR A 353 9.56 0.01 5.23
N ILE A 354 9.15 -0.76 6.25
CA ILE A 354 7.76 -0.87 6.68
C ILE A 354 7.17 0.51 6.99
N ASN A 355 7.93 1.38 7.67
CA ASN A 355 7.49 2.73 7.99
C ASN A 355 7.19 3.56 6.73
N GLN A 356 8.07 3.52 5.72
CA GLN A 356 7.86 4.25 4.46
C GLN A 356 6.63 3.77 3.71
N ARG A 357 6.44 2.45 3.59
CA ARG A 357 5.22 1.91 2.99
C ARG A 357 3.99 2.37 3.76
N THR A 358 4.04 2.31 5.09
CA THR A 358 2.93 2.71 5.97
C THR A 358 2.57 4.18 5.80
N ALA A 359 3.57 5.06 5.65
CA ALA A 359 3.32 6.47 5.38
C ALA A 359 2.56 6.69 4.06
N ILE A 360 2.97 5.99 2.99
CA ILE A 360 2.29 6.05 1.68
C ILE A 360 0.87 5.47 1.78
N TYR A 361 0.71 4.34 2.46
CA TYR A 361 -0.59 3.70 2.67
C TYR A 361 -1.55 4.62 3.44
N LYS A 362 -1.13 5.17 4.59
CA LYS A 362 -1.94 6.10 5.39
C LYS A 362 -2.37 7.33 4.60
N ALA A 363 -1.45 7.95 3.85
CA ALA A 363 -1.80 9.07 2.98
C ALA A 363 -2.80 8.68 1.90
N THR A 364 -2.68 7.47 1.36
CA THR A 364 -3.65 6.94 0.37
C THR A 364 -5.04 6.80 0.99
N CYS A 365 -5.17 6.21 2.19
CA CYS A 365 -6.45 6.08 2.90
C CYS A 365 -7.11 7.44 3.16
N GLU A 366 -6.36 8.38 3.71
CA GLU A 366 -6.89 9.71 4.05
C GLU A 366 -7.31 10.49 2.80
N LEU A 367 -6.51 10.45 1.75
CA LEU A 367 -6.85 11.12 0.49
C LEU A 367 -8.07 10.46 -0.18
N ILE A 368 -8.23 9.14 -0.13
CA ILE A 368 -9.46 8.48 -0.61
C ILE A 368 -10.68 8.96 0.20
N ARG A 369 -10.59 8.99 1.53
CA ARG A 369 -11.68 9.50 2.40
C ARG A 369 -12.01 10.97 2.14
N LEU A 370 -11.00 11.80 1.93
CA LEU A 370 -11.19 13.22 1.65
C LEU A 370 -11.83 13.43 0.28
N LEU A 371 -11.37 12.71 -0.75
CA LEU A 371 -11.92 12.82 -2.09
C LEU A 371 -13.36 12.32 -2.18
N SER A 372 -13.67 11.18 -1.54
CA SER A 372 -15.05 10.66 -1.47
C SER A 372 -15.98 11.70 -0.86
N ARG A 373 -15.61 12.25 0.31
CA ARG A 373 -16.40 13.28 0.99
C ARG A 373 -16.57 14.56 0.17
N ALA A 374 -15.52 14.98 -0.55
CA ALA A 374 -15.58 16.17 -1.40
C ALA A 374 -16.51 15.97 -2.60
N ILE A 375 -16.54 14.76 -3.17
CA ILE A 375 -17.48 14.39 -4.24
C ILE A 375 -18.91 14.36 -3.72
N ASP A 376 -19.15 13.73 -2.56
CA ASP A 376 -20.49 13.63 -1.96
C ASP A 376 -21.07 15.00 -1.60
N LYS A 377 -20.21 15.96 -1.26
CA LYS A 377 -20.60 17.35 -0.95
C LYS A 377 -20.63 18.27 -2.16
N GLU A 378 -20.21 17.79 -3.33
CA GLU A 378 -20.07 18.60 -4.54
C GLU A 378 -19.15 19.82 -4.37
N ASP A 379 -18.09 19.70 -3.55
CA ASP A 379 -17.20 20.83 -3.18
C ASP A 379 -16.53 21.49 -4.41
N ASP A 380 -16.14 20.69 -5.41
CA ASP A 380 -15.66 21.14 -6.72
C ASP A 380 -15.91 20.06 -7.78
N VAL A 381 -17.12 20.04 -8.33
CA VAL A 381 -17.56 19.01 -9.31
C VAL A 381 -16.72 18.95 -10.58
N VAL A 382 -15.97 20.01 -10.90
CA VAL A 382 -15.15 20.07 -12.11
C VAL A 382 -13.82 19.37 -11.87
N ASN A 383 -13.16 19.62 -10.75
CA ASN A 383 -11.81 19.12 -10.47
C ASN A 383 -11.79 17.90 -9.55
N LEU A 384 -12.71 17.82 -8.58
CA LEU A 384 -12.88 16.73 -7.64
C LEU A 384 -14.07 15.87 -8.06
N ASN A 385 -13.84 15.00 -9.04
CA ASN A 385 -14.90 14.24 -9.69
C ASN A 385 -14.66 12.73 -9.62
N SER A 386 -15.68 11.95 -9.98
CA SER A 386 -15.65 10.48 -9.95
C SER A 386 -14.55 9.89 -10.86
N GLN A 387 -14.14 10.59 -11.91
CA GLN A 387 -13.03 10.14 -12.77
C GLN A 387 -11.70 10.21 -12.02
N LEU A 388 -11.42 11.31 -11.31
CA LEU A 388 -10.25 11.41 -10.45
C LEU A 388 -10.28 10.34 -9.35
N PHE A 389 -11.43 10.14 -8.71
CA PHE A 389 -11.61 9.12 -7.68
C PHE A 389 -11.28 7.72 -8.20
N LYS A 390 -11.86 7.33 -9.35
CA LYS A 390 -11.58 6.04 -10.00
C LYS A 390 -10.09 5.86 -10.30
N ARG A 391 -9.40 6.92 -10.74
CA ARG A 391 -7.95 6.88 -11.00
C ARG A 391 -7.14 6.65 -9.72
N VAL A 392 -7.48 7.33 -8.62
CA VAL A 392 -6.83 7.13 -7.32
C VAL A 392 -7.00 5.68 -6.85
N ILE A 393 -8.24 5.15 -6.89
CA ILE A 393 -8.52 3.76 -6.49
C ILE A 393 -7.80 2.76 -7.40
N THR A 394 -7.82 2.98 -8.71
CA THR A 394 -7.12 2.10 -9.66
C THR A 394 -5.61 2.10 -9.41
N ALA A 395 -5.02 3.26 -9.10
CA ALA A 395 -3.59 3.36 -8.78
C ALA A 395 -3.27 2.66 -7.45
N ALA A 396 -4.12 2.80 -6.43
CA ALA A 396 -3.96 2.14 -5.14
C ALA A 396 -4.08 0.61 -5.24
N MET A 397 -5.13 0.11 -5.90
CA MET A 397 -5.35 -1.34 -6.07
C MET A 397 -4.26 -2.03 -6.90
N ASN A 398 -3.71 -1.33 -7.91
CA ASN A 398 -2.60 -1.82 -8.72
C ASN A 398 -1.21 -1.55 -8.13
N CYS A 399 -1.13 -0.95 -6.94
CA CYS A 399 0.15 -0.70 -6.28
C CYS A 399 0.77 -2.02 -5.82
N HIS A 400 2.00 -2.30 -6.26
CA HIS A 400 2.72 -3.52 -5.89
C HIS A 400 3.28 -3.47 -4.46
N GLY A 401 3.43 -2.26 -3.91
CA GLY A 401 3.91 -2.06 -2.54
C GLY A 401 2.91 -2.45 -1.46
N PHE A 402 1.61 -2.38 -1.76
CA PHE A 402 0.55 -2.64 -0.79
C PHE A 402 0.25 -4.13 -0.67
N THR A 403 0.06 -4.56 0.58
CA THR A 403 -0.32 -5.95 0.92
C THR A 403 -1.76 -6.24 0.50
N SER A 404 -2.16 -7.51 0.51
CA SER A 404 -3.57 -7.88 0.28
C SER A 404 -4.49 -7.18 1.27
N LEU A 405 -4.15 -7.16 2.56
CA LEU A 405 -4.93 -6.48 3.60
C LEU A 405 -5.04 -4.97 3.38
N MET A 406 -3.94 -4.30 3.03
CA MET A 406 -3.99 -2.85 2.73
C MET A 406 -4.90 -2.52 1.54
N LYS A 407 -4.96 -3.42 0.55
CA LYS A 407 -5.85 -3.26 -0.61
C LYS A 407 -7.31 -3.59 -0.27
N ASP A 408 -7.53 -4.55 0.62
CA ASP A 408 -8.85 -4.84 1.20
C ASP A 408 -9.43 -3.62 1.92
N ASP A 409 -8.62 -2.88 2.67
CA ASP A 409 -9.04 -1.63 3.30
C ASP A 409 -9.56 -0.62 2.26
N PHE A 410 -8.89 -0.47 1.12
CA PHE A 410 -9.35 0.41 0.05
C PHE A 410 -10.64 -0.11 -0.59
N ALA A 411 -10.73 -1.42 -0.82
CA ALA A 411 -11.93 -2.06 -1.37
C ALA A 411 -13.13 -1.83 -0.44
N CYS A 412 -12.95 -1.99 0.87
CA CYS A 412 -13.96 -1.72 1.89
C CYS A 412 -14.34 -0.23 1.94
N MET A 413 -13.36 0.69 1.90
CA MET A 413 -13.63 2.14 1.93
C MET A 413 -14.50 2.65 0.77
N VAL A 414 -14.52 1.94 -0.35
CA VAL A 414 -15.25 2.35 -1.56
C VAL A 414 -16.38 1.38 -1.94
N ASP A 415 -16.78 0.51 -1.01
CA ASP A 415 -17.82 -0.50 -1.20
C ASP A 415 -17.62 -1.33 -2.49
N MET A 416 -16.37 -1.72 -2.75
CA MET A 416 -15.99 -2.49 -3.93
C MET A 416 -16.58 -3.91 -3.84
N THR A 417 -17.26 -4.34 -4.90
CA THR A 417 -17.80 -5.71 -4.99
C THR A 417 -16.69 -6.75 -5.09
N ASP A 418 -16.95 -7.99 -4.65
CA ASP A 418 -16.01 -9.11 -4.76
C ASP A 418 -15.49 -9.30 -6.19
N VAL A 419 -16.36 -9.17 -7.20
CA VAL A 419 -15.98 -9.31 -8.61
C VAL A 419 -14.96 -8.24 -9.03
N GLN A 420 -15.14 -7.01 -8.56
CA GLN A 420 -14.20 -5.92 -8.83
C GLN A 420 -12.89 -6.14 -8.07
N ALA A 421 -12.94 -6.53 -6.80
CA ALA A 421 -11.74 -6.83 -6.01
C ALA A 421 -10.92 -7.97 -6.65
N LEU A 422 -11.59 -9.02 -7.12
CA LEU A 422 -10.98 -10.14 -7.87
C LEU A 422 -10.32 -9.67 -9.17
N SER A 423 -10.90 -8.68 -9.86
CA SER A 423 -10.29 -8.12 -11.09
C SER A 423 -8.95 -7.41 -10.83
N PHE A 424 -8.69 -6.99 -9.58
CA PHE A 424 -7.40 -6.48 -9.11
C PHE A 424 -6.48 -7.56 -8.51
N GLY A 425 -6.86 -8.84 -8.63
CA GLY A 425 -6.10 -9.97 -8.11
C GLY A 425 -6.17 -10.13 -6.58
N GLN A 426 -7.20 -9.61 -5.93
CA GLN A 426 -7.40 -9.85 -4.49
C GLN A 426 -7.68 -11.35 -4.22
N PRO A 427 -7.14 -11.91 -3.11
CA PRO A 427 -7.56 -13.23 -2.63
C PRO A 427 -8.98 -13.18 -2.06
N ARG A 428 -9.62 -14.34 -1.87
CA ARG A 428 -11.02 -14.44 -1.42
C ARG A 428 -11.29 -13.81 -0.06
N PHE A 429 -10.34 -13.96 0.86
CA PHE A 429 -10.45 -13.48 2.23
C PHE A 429 -9.36 -12.45 2.53
N ALA A 430 -9.20 -11.44 1.66
CA ALA A 430 -8.12 -10.46 1.75
C ALA A 430 -8.02 -9.76 3.12
N ASN A 431 -9.16 -9.46 3.74
CA ASN A 431 -9.27 -8.98 5.12
C ASN A 431 -8.60 -9.88 6.17
N SER A 432 -8.37 -11.16 5.85
CA SER A 432 -7.78 -12.17 6.73
C SER A 432 -6.31 -12.43 6.45
N TRP A 433 -5.68 -11.72 5.50
CA TRP A 433 -4.24 -11.75 5.22
C TRP A 433 -3.46 -10.89 6.23
N THR A 434 -3.77 -11.07 7.50
CA THR A 434 -3.09 -10.42 8.62
C THR A 434 -1.69 -11.03 8.80
N HIS A 435 -0.70 -10.17 9.01
CA HIS A 435 0.72 -10.53 9.19
C HIS A 435 1.45 -11.02 7.93
N GLN A 436 0.84 -10.89 6.74
CA GLN A 436 1.56 -10.97 5.46
C GLN A 436 1.92 -9.56 5.01
N TYR A 437 3.16 -9.17 5.30
CA TYR A 437 3.75 -7.88 4.98
C TYR A 437 4.55 -7.90 3.69
N ALA A 438 4.82 -9.04 3.07
CA ALA A 438 5.46 -9.09 1.76
C ALA A 438 4.79 -10.10 0.82
N LEU A 439 4.30 -11.22 1.36
CA LEU A 439 3.63 -12.25 0.58
C LEU A 439 2.28 -11.81 0.05
N VAL A 440 2.07 -12.06 -1.25
CA VAL A 440 0.78 -11.89 -1.94
C VAL A 440 0.53 -13.12 -2.83
N PRO A 441 -0.73 -13.35 -3.25
CA PRO A 441 -1.02 -14.37 -4.27
C PRO A 441 -0.22 -14.10 -5.55
N LYS A 442 0.38 -15.15 -6.09
CA LYS A 442 1.06 -15.11 -7.39
C LYS A 442 0.04 -14.85 -8.50
N PRO A 443 0.26 -13.85 -9.37
CA PRO A 443 -0.64 -13.58 -10.49
C PRO A 443 -0.83 -14.81 -11.38
N GLY A 444 -2.09 -15.08 -11.75
CA GLY A 444 -2.46 -16.19 -12.63
C GLY A 444 -2.65 -17.54 -11.91
N ILE A 445 -2.28 -17.68 -10.64
CA ILE A 445 -2.59 -18.88 -9.85
C ILE A 445 -4.09 -18.91 -9.50
N ARG A 446 -4.68 -20.10 -9.57
CA ARG A 446 -6.07 -20.33 -9.17
C ARG A 446 -6.22 -20.14 -7.66
N LEU A 447 -7.25 -19.40 -7.25
CA LEU A 447 -7.42 -19.04 -5.84
C LEU A 447 -7.65 -20.26 -4.92
N ASP A 448 -8.26 -21.34 -5.40
CA ASP A 448 -8.42 -22.56 -4.61
C ASP A 448 -7.08 -23.27 -4.33
N VAL A 449 -6.06 -23.10 -5.17
CA VAL A 449 -4.69 -23.53 -4.87
C VAL A 449 -4.14 -22.68 -3.72
N VAL A 450 -4.31 -21.36 -3.77
CA VAL A 450 -3.90 -20.45 -2.68
C VAL A 450 -4.57 -20.86 -1.36
N GLU A 451 -5.88 -21.09 -1.36
CA GLU A 451 -6.64 -21.54 -0.19
C GLU A 451 -6.12 -22.87 0.37
N TRP A 452 -5.75 -23.82 -0.51
CA TRP A 452 -5.19 -25.10 -0.08
C TRP A 452 -3.85 -24.93 0.66
N TYR A 453 -2.93 -24.12 0.14
CA TYR A 453 -1.66 -23.86 0.85
C TYR A 453 -1.88 -23.17 2.19
N ILE A 454 -2.81 -22.21 2.27
CA ILE A 454 -3.16 -21.54 3.53
C ILE A 454 -3.73 -22.54 4.52
N ALA A 455 -4.60 -23.47 4.08
CA ALA A 455 -5.13 -24.52 4.92
C ALA A 455 -4.02 -25.44 5.47
N VAL A 456 -3.09 -25.90 4.63
CA VAL A 456 -1.94 -26.72 5.05
C VAL A 456 -1.09 -25.97 6.08
N ILE A 457 -0.78 -24.69 5.84
CA ILE A 457 -0.01 -23.85 6.76
C ILE A 457 -0.74 -23.68 8.10
N ARG A 458 -2.03 -23.35 8.06
CA ARG A 458 -2.86 -23.18 9.26
C ARG A 458 -2.91 -24.46 10.07
N GLU A 459 -3.20 -25.59 9.45
CA GLU A 459 -3.31 -26.87 10.15
C GLU A 459 -1.99 -27.30 10.79
N GLN A 460 -0.87 -27.16 10.08
CA GLN A 460 0.43 -27.54 10.62
C GLN A 460 0.81 -26.62 11.78
N THR A 461 0.62 -25.31 11.66
CA THR A 461 0.95 -24.37 12.74
C THR A 461 0.05 -24.55 13.96
N GLN A 462 -1.22 -24.92 13.77
CA GLN A 462 -2.11 -25.30 14.88
C GLN A 462 -1.62 -26.58 15.57
N ARG A 463 -1.26 -27.62 14.82
CA ARG A 463 -0.67 -28.84 15.39
C ARG A 463 0.61 -28.54 16.19
N ASP A 464 1.50 -27.71 15.64
CA ASP A 464 2.74 -27.31 16.29
C ASP A 464 2.50 -26.59 17.63
N VAL A 465 1.51 -25.69 17.69
CA VAL A 465 1.16 -24.98 18.95
C VAL A 465 0.48 -25.91 19.95
N HIS A 466 -0.40 -26.81 19.50
CA HIS A 466 -1.06 -27.77 20.39
C HIS A 466 -0.09 -28.79 21.00
N ALA A 467 1.04 -29.08 20.34
CA ALA A 467 2.09 -29.94 20.86
C ALA A 467 3.01 -29.27 21.90
N ARG A 468 2.90 -27.95 22.11
CA ARG A 468 3.73 -27.22 23.09
C ARG A 468 3.25 -27.45 24.53
N PRO A 469 4.14 -27.24 25.53
CA PRO A 469 3.73 -27.20 26.94
C PRO A 469 2.60 -26.19 27.17
N LEU A 470 1.72 -26.48 28.15
CA LEU A 470 0.51 -25.69 28.40
C LEU A 470 0.82 -24.19 28.57
N THR A 471 1.88 -23.83 29.29
CA THR A 471 2.27 -22.43 29.52
C THR A 471 2.54 -21.68 28.23
N ASP A 472 3.38 -22.23 27.34
CA ASP A 472 3.71 -21.60 26.06
C ASP A 472 2.51 -21.54 25.12
N ARG A 473 1.70 -22.61 25.13
CA ARG A 473 0.47 -22.71 24.35
C ARG A 473 -0.54 -21.63 24.76
N THR A 474 -0.78 -21.45 26.07
CA THR A 474 -1.74 -20.45 26.56
C THR A 474 -1.35 -19.03 26.16
N VAL A 475 -0.06 -18.69 26.17
CA VAL A 475 0.42 -17.37 25.73
C VAL A 475 0.10 -17.14 24.26
N LEU A 476 0.38 -18.12 23.40
CA LEU A 476 0.10 -18.02 21.96
C LEU A 476 -1.40 -18.00 21.66
N GLU A 477 -2.19 -18.81 22.37
CA GLU A 477 -3.66 -18.83 22.25
C GLU A 477 -4.29 -17.49 22.67
N GLU A 478 -3.77 -16.84 23.72
CA GLU A 478 -4.23 -15.52 24.14
C GLU A 478 -3.93 -14.47 23.06
N GLN A 479 -2.70 -14.48 22.53
CA GLN A 479 -2.33 -13.57 21.44
C GLN A 479 -3.15 -13.82 20.17
N ALA A 480 -3.45 -15.07 19.85
CA ALA A 480 -4.25 -15.42 18.67
C ALA A 480 -5.67 -14.82 18.72
N LYS A 481 -6.21 -14.48 19.90
CA LYS A 481 -7.55 -13.88 20.02
C LYS A 481 -7.67 -12.49 19.39
N HIS A 482 -6.56 -11.77 19.20
CA HIS A 482 -6.61 -10.45 18.55
C HIS A 482 -6.01 -10.43 17.14
N THR A 483 -5.96 -11.59 16.47
CA THR A 483 -5.64 -11.66 15.04
C THR A 483 -6.52 -12.69 14.32
N SER A 484 -6.43 -12.75 12.99
CA SER A 484 -7.22 -13.68 12.20
C SER A 484 -6.69 -15.11 12.35
N PRO A 485 -7.56 -16.12 12.60
CA PRO A 485 -7.16 -17.53 12.65
C PRO A 485 -6.91 -18.12 11.25
N TYR A 486 -7.14 -17.35 10.18
CA TYR A 486 -7.15 -17.83 8.80
C TYR A 486 -5.81 -18.47 8.35
N TRP A 487 -4.69 -17.90 8.79
CA TRP A 487 -3.33 -18.45 8.59
C TRP A 487 -2.82 -19.27 9.79
N GLY A 488 -3.67 -19.54 10.79
CA GLY A 488 -3.28 -20.21 12.03
C GLY A 488 -2.24 -19.40 12.82
N TYR A 489 -1.17 -20.07 13.24
CA TYR A 489 -0.08 -19.45 14.01
C TYR A 489 1.13 -19.10 13.14
N PHE A 490 0.93 -18.87 11.83
CA PHE A 490 1.99 -18.42 10.92
C PHE A 490 2.77 -17.22 11.45
N TRP A 491 2.07 -16.23 12.00
CA TRP A 491 2.68 -15.02 12.58
C TRP A 491 3.68 -15.34 13.71
N ALA A 492 3.43 -16.40 14.49
CA ALA A 492 4.31 -16.83 15.58
C ALA A 492 5.57 -17.52 15.04
N GLU A 493 5.47 -18.25 13.92
CA GLU A 493 6.63 -18.86 13.25
C GLU A 493 7.51 -17.82 12.55
N VAL A 494 6.91 -16.76 12.00
CA VAL A 494 7.67 -15.64 11.42
C VAL A 494 8.40 -14.88 12.53
N GLY A 495 7.73 -14.63 13.66
CA GLY A 495 8.34 -14.07 14.86
C GLY A 495 8.86 -12.64 14.67
N TYR A 496 8.06 -11.77 14.04
CA TYR A 496 8.43 -10.36 13.87
C TYR A 496 8.78 -9.71 15.22
N THR A 497 9.93 -9.02 15.26
CA THR A 497 10.30 -8.15 16.37
C THR A 497 9.29 -7.03 16.51
N GLN A 498 8.98 -6.60 17.74
CA GLN A 498 7.99 -5.57 18.00
C GLN A 498 8.61 -4.17 18.09
N GLY A 499 7.77 -3.13 17.88
CA GLY A 499 8.16 -1.73 18.07
C GLY A 499 9.03 -1.15 16.93
N PRO A 500 9.88 -0.14 17.22
CA PRO A 500 10.62 0.61 16.19
C PRO A 500 11.51 -0.24 15.28
N GLN A 501 11.93 -1.42 15.77
CA GLN A 501 12.70 -2.37 14.97
C GLN A 501 11.90 -2.87 13.78
N PHE A 502 10.61 -3.20 13.98
CA PHE A 502 9.70 -3.60 12.90
C PHE A 502 9.55 -2.50 11.86
N ASP A 503 9.33 -1.26 12.31
CA ASP A 503 9.15 -0.11 11.44
C ASP A 503 10.39 0.13 10.55
N SER A 504 11.58 -0.22 11.05
CA SER A 504 12.86 -0.12 10.33
C SER A 504 13.19 -1.32 9.44
N MET A 505 12.45 -2.44 9.54
CA MET A 505 12.65 -3.59 8.68
C MET A 505 12.38 -3.23 7.23
N THR A 506 13.23 -3.72 6.33
CA THR A 506 13.03 -3.56 4.89
C THR A 506 11.99 -4.54 4.37
N LEU A 507 11.34 -4.21 3.25
CA LEU A 507 10.38 -5.11 2.62
C LEU A 507 11.03 -6.44 2.22
N ALA A 508 12.31 -6.43 1.85
CA ALA A 508 13.08 -7.64 1.57
C ALA A 508 13.30 -8.52 2.81
N GLN A 509 13.59 -7.91 3.96
CA GLN A 509 13.72 -8.65 5.23
C GLN A 509 12.39 -9.31 5.62
N CYS A 510 11.27 -8.62 5.43
CA CYS A 510 9.94 -9.20 5.63
C CYS A 510 9.67 -10.37 4.66
N ALA A 511 9.95 -10.19 3.37
CA ALA A 511 9.80 -11.26 2.38
C ALA A 511 10.63 -12.49 2.72
N HIS A 512 11.88 -12.30 3.13
CA HIS A 512 12.76 -13.38 3.55
C HIS A 512 12.22 -14.11 4.79
N ALA A 513 11.80 -13.36 5.81
CA ALA A 513 11.25 -13.94 7.04
C ALA A 513 9.98 -14.76 6.77
N GLU A 514 9.07 -14.23 5.96
CA GLU A 514 7.80 -14.88 5.61
C GLU A 514 8.00 -16.11 4.73
N LEU A 515 8.79 -16.02 3.65
CA LEU A 515 9.07 -17.18 2.78
C LEU A 515 9.78 -18.28 3.55
N SER A 516 10.75 -17.93 4.40
CA SER A 516 11.46 -18.91 5.23
C SER A 516 10.52 -19.58 6.23
N ALA A 517 9.54 -18.85 6.79
CA ALA A 517 8.54 -19.44 7.65
C ALA A 517 7.62 -20.41 6.89
N VAL A 518 7.15 -20.02 5.69
CA VAL A 518 6.35 -20.91 4.82
C VAL A 518 7.12 -22.19 4.51
N GLU A 519 8.38 -22.10 4.09
CA GLU A 519 9.23 -23.26 3.78
C GLU A 519 9.40 -24.19 4.99
N ARG A 520 9.67 -23.62 6.17
CA ARG A 520 9.79 -24.40 7.41
C ARG A 520 8.50 -25.11 7.78
N ILE A 521 7.35 -24.46 7.63
CA ILE A 521 6.04 -25.04 7.95
C ILE A 521 5.71 -26.16 6.96
N LEU A 522 5.81 -25.90 5.65
CA LEU A 522 5.50 -26.89 4.61
C LEU A 522 6.43 -28.12 4.70
N SER A 523 7.70 -27.89 5.05
CA SER A 523 8.67 -28.95 5.34
C SER A 523 8.27 -29.92 6.45
N ARG A 524 7.46 -29.47 7.41
CA ARG A 524 6.91 -30.30 8.50
C ARG A 524 5.55 -30.88 8.15
N ALA A 525 4.77 -30.15 7.36
CA ALA A 525 3.41 -30.53 6.99
C ALA A 525 3.34 -31.63 5.91
N LEU A 526 4.31 -31.62 4.99
CA LEU A 526 4.29 -32.45 3.77
C LEU A 526 5.32 -33.59 3.85
N PRO A 527 5.05 -34.74 3.19
CA PRO A 527 6.00 -35.83 3.12
C PRO A 527 7.30 -35.41 2.42
N ARG A 528 8.40 -36.01 2.88
CA ARG A 528 9.72 -35.95 2.25
C ARG A 528 10.06 -37.32 1.68
N HIS A 529 10.91 -37.34 0.66
CA HIS A 529 11.49 -38.58 0.14
C HIS A 529 12.42 -39.26 1.14
#